data_AF-A0A8T9FVX1-F1
#
_entry.id   AF-A0A8T9FVX1-F1
#
_cell.length_a   1.000
_cell.length_b   1.000
_cell.length_c   1.000
_cell.angle_alpha   90.00
_cell.angle_beta   90.00
_cell.angle_gamma   90.00
#
_symmetry.space_group_name_H-M   'P 1'
#
loop_
_entity.id
_entity.type
_entity.pdbx_description
1 polymer ?
#
loop_
_entity_poly.entity_id
_entity_poly.type
_entity_poly.pdbx_seq_one_letter_code
_entity_poly.pdbx_strand_id
1 'polypeptide(L)'
;MGDVYFAQTMFREAFPQRRYGSVKAALYEAHRFISRRVRKDFTERRVRSIWEGTAKRIDAEEMEALKAALQEEARREQNELRARLASLDEKIAAFEAAAHREALARPFSEMGR
;
A
#
# COMPACT_ATOMS: atom_id res chain seq x y z
N MET A 1 -18.57 -18.23 7.55
CA MET A 1 -17.68 -17.39 6.73
C MET A 1 -16.69 -18.32 6.07
N GLY A 2 -16.60 -18.38 4.74
CA GLY A 2 -15.82 -19.40 4.04
C GLY A 2 -14.45 -18.91 3.57
N ASP A 3 -13.51 -19.85 3.36
CA ASP A 3 -12.13 -19.56 2.92
C ASP A 3 -12.06 -18.72 1.65
N VAL A 4 -13.05 -18.87 0.75
CA VAL A 4 -13.17 -18.08 -0.49
C VAL A 4 -13.37 -16.60 -0.20
N TYR A 5 -14.25 -16.27 0.75
CA TYR A 5 -14.49 -14.87 1.13
C TYR A 5 -13.25 -14.26 1.78
N PHE A 6 -12.59 -15.02 2.65
CA PHE A 6 -11.36 -14.57 3.29
C PHE A 6 -10.23 -14.34 2.28
N ALA A 7 -10.03 -15.27 1.35
CA ALA A 7 -9.08 -15.11 0.24
C ALA A 7 -9.41 -13.90 -0.63
N GLN A 8 -10.68 -13.67 -0.93
CA GLN A 8 -11.12 -12.54 -1.75
C GLN A 8 -10.76 -11.20 -1.10
N THR A 9 -11.06 -11.04 0.20
CA THR A 9 -10.73 -9.82 0.95
C THR A 9 -9.23 -9.62 0.99
N MET A 10 -8.48 -10.66 1.38
CA MET A 10 -7.01 -10.62 1.42
C MET A 10 -6.40 -10.28 0.07
N PHE A 11 -6.96 -10.81 -1.01
CA PHE A 11 -6.51 -10.50 -2.37
C PHE A 11 -6.67 -9.01 -2.68
N ARG A 12 -7.84 -8.42 -2.39
CA ARG A 12 -8.12 -7.01 -2.67
C ARG A 12 -7.26 -6.07 -1.84
N GLU A 13 -6.91 -6.47 -0.62
CA GLU A 13 -6.00 -5.73 0.25
C GLU A 13 -4.54 -5.86 -0.21
N ALA A 14 -4.10 -7.05 -0.59
CA ALA A 14 -2.74 -7.30 -1.08
C ALA A 14 -2.45 -6.66 -2.44
N PHE A 15 -3.48 -6.54 -3.30
CA PHE A 15 -3.36 -5.95 -4.63
C PHE A 15 -4.39 -4.83 -4.83
N PRO A 16 -4.23 -3.69 -4.15
CA PRO A 16 -5.25 -2.67 -4.12
C PRO A 16 -5.25 -1.87 -5.44
N GLN A 17 -6.43 -1.66 -6.02
CA GLN A 17 -6.58 -0.95 -7.30
C GLN A 17 -5.93 0.44 -7.29
N ARG A 18 -5.99 1.15 -6.15
CA ARG A 18 -5.36 2.48 -5.98
C ARG A 18 -3.88 2.51 -6.33
N ARG A 19 -3.14 1.40 -6.14
CA ARG A 19 -1.70 1.30 -6.42
C ARG A 19 -1.43 1.05 -7.90
N TYR A 20 -2.19 0.14 -8.51
CA TYR A 20 -1.94 -0.32 -9.88
C TYR A 20 -2.73 0.45 -10.94
N GLY A 21 -3.57 1.41 -10.53
CA GLY A 21 -4.39 2.27 -11.40
C GLY A 21 -5.61 1.59 -12.03
N SER A 22 -5.58 0.28 -12.25
CA SER A 22 -6.71 -0.48 -12.80
C SER A 22 -6.81 -1.87 -12.19
N VAL A 23 -8.02 -2.44 -12.21
CA VAL A 23 -8.25 -3.83 -11.79
C VAL A 23 -7.44 -4.79 -12.65
N LYS A 24 -7.37 -4.56 -13.97
CA LYS A 24 -6.59 -5.41 -14.88
C LYS A 24 -5.11 -5.46 -14.50
N ALA A 25 -4.52 -4.31 -14.21
CA ALA A 25 -3.12 -4.24 -13.78
C ALA A 25 -2.89 -4.94 -12.42
N ALA A 26 -3.81 -4.76 -11.46
CA ALA A 26 -3.74 -5.44 -10.17
C ALA A 26 -3.82 -6.98 -10.32
N LEU A 27 -4.72 -7.49 -11.18
CA LEU A 27 -4.83 -8.92 -11.46
C LEU A 27 -3.58 -9.47 -12.16
N TYR A 28 -2.99 -8.70 -13.08
CA TYR A 28 -1.75 -9.07 -13.75
C TYR A 28 -0.57 -9.18 -12.77
N GLU A 29 -0.40 -8.19 -11.90
CA GLU A 29 0.66 -8.22 -10.88
C GLU A 29 0.42 -9.32 -9.84
N ALA A 30 -0.83 -9.55 -9.45
CA ALA A 30 -1.16 -10.69 -8.60
C ALA A 30 -0.82 -12.04 -9.25
N HIS A 31 -1.12 -12.22 -10.53
CA HIS A 31 -0.72 -13.41 -11.29
C HIS A 31 0.81 -13.59 -11.27
N ARG A 32 1.55 -12.52 -11.61
CA ARG A 32 3.01 -12.52 -11.61
C ARG A 32 3.61 -12.84 -10.24
N PHE A 33 2.97 -12.37 -9.17
CA PHE A 33 3.44 -12.58 -7.79
C PHE A 33 3.17 -13.99 -7.28
N ILE A 34 1.94 -14.47 -7.47
CA ILE A 34 1.46 -15.74 -6.90
C ILE A 34 1.97 -16.93 -7.70
N SER A 35 2.02 -16.85 -9.04
CA SER A 35 2.51 -17.93 -9.91
C SER A 35 3.93 -18.40 -9.56
N ARG A 36 4.76 -17.49 -9.02
CA ARG A 36 6.14 -17.80 -8.58
C ARG A 36 6.23 -18.44 -7.19
N ARG A 37 5.12 -18.49 -6.46
CA ARG A 37 5.04 -18.91 -5.05
C ARG A 37 4.18 -20.15 -4.82
N VAL A 38 3.46 -20.59 -5.85
CA VAL A 38 2.68 -21.83 -5.84
C VAL A 38 3.34 -22.84 -6.77
N ARG A 39 3.20 -24.13 -6.48
CA ARG A 39 3.85 -25.20 -7.27
C ARG A 39 3.04 -25.58 -8.50
N LYS A 40 1.73 -25.35 -8.45
CA LYS A 40 0.79 -25.65 -9.53
C LYS A 40 0.80 -24.59 -10.62
N ASP A 41 0.31 -24.96 -11.80
CA ASP A 41 0.01 -23.99 -12.83
C ASP A 41 -1.10 -23.04 -12.36
N PHE A 42 -0.76 -21.75 -12.27
CA PHE A 42 -1.60 -20.71 -11.70
C PHE A 42 -1.86 -19.65 -12.74
N THR A 43 -3.07 -19.66 -13.29
CA THR A 43 -3.44 -18.86 -14.47
C THR A 43 -4.11 -17.54 -14.09
N GLU A 44 -4.14 -16.59 -15.02
CA GLU A 44 -4.90 -15.32 -14.87
C GLU A 44 -6.40 -15.56 -14.64
N ARG A 45 -6.96 -16.62 -15.23
CA ARG A 45 -8.36 -17.02 -14.98
C ARG A 45 -8.56 -17.40 -13.52
N ARG A 46 -7.60 -18.12 -12.92
CA ARG A 46 -7.64 -18.50 -11.51
C ARG A 46 -7.59 -17.26 -10.62
N VAL A 47 -6.67 -16.34 -10.90
CA VAL A 47 -6.59 -15.03 -10.23
C VAL A 47 -7.93 -14.31 -10.24
N ARG A 48 -8.53 -14.17 -11.42
CA ARG A 48 -9.84 -13.51 -11.57
C ARG A 48 -10.91 -14.20 -10.72
N SER A 49 -10.97 -15.53 -10.73
CA SER A 49 -11.96 -16.27 -9.93
C SER A 49 -11.83 -16.06 -8.42
N ILE A 50 -10.60 -15.87 -7.93
CA ILE A 50 -10.36 -15.57 -6.51
C ILE A 50 -10.79 -14.12 -6.20
N TRP A 51 -10.43 -13.17 -7.07
CA TRP A 51 -10.79 -11.76 -6.90
C TRP A 51 -12.31 -11.49 -6.98
N GLU A 52 -13.00 -12.18 -7.88
CA GLU A 52 -14.46 -12.14 -8.02
C GLU A 52 -15.18 -12.93 -6.92
N GLY A 53 -14.48 -13.84 -6.23
CA GLY A 53 -15.07 -14.72 -5.21
C GLY A 53 -15.88 -15.88 -5.80
N THR A 54 -15.67 -16.19 -7.09
CA THR A 54 -16.35 -17.27 -7.82
C THR A 54 -15.61 -18.61 -7.76
N ALA A 55 -14.45 -18.65 -7.11
CA ALA A 55 -13.68 -19.87 -6.89
C ALA A 55 -14.43 -20.85 -5.98
N LYS A 56 -14.51 -22.13 -6.39
CA LYS A 56 -15.15 -23.20 -5.59
C LYS A 56 -14.41 -23.54 -4.29
N ARG A 57 -13.08 -23.47 -4.33
CA ARG A 57 -12.16 -23.73 -3.20
C ARG A 57 -10.92 -22.87 -3.35
N ILE A 58 -10.21 -22.66 -2.26
CA ILE A 58 -8.88 -22.04 -2.24
C ILE A 58 -7.90 -23.08 -1.69
N ASP A 59 -6.83 -23.35 -2.43
CA ASP A 59 -5.83 -24.32 -2.00
C ASP A 59 -4.89 -23.66 -0.98
N ALA A 60 -4.30 -24.44 -0.08
CA ALA A 60 -3.44 -23.92 0.99
C ALA A 60 -2.25 -23.10 0.46
N GLU A 61 -1.62 -23.53 -0.64
CA GLU A 61 -0.52 -22.79 -1.27
C GLU A 61 -0.96 -21.40 -1.78
N GLU A 62 -2.19 -21.27 -2.30
CA GLU A 62 -2.73 -19.98 -2.75
C GLU A 62 -2.97 -19.05 -1.56
N MET A 63 -3.47 -19.62 -0.46
CA MET A 63 -3.70 -18.88 0.78
C MET A 63 -2.38 -18.34 1.36
N GLU A 64 -1.35 -19.17 1.43
CA GLU A 64 -0.03 -18.73 1.91
C GLU A 64 0.61 -17.70 0.97
N ALA A 65 0.47 -17.86 -0.34
CA ALA A 65 0.93 -16.86 -1.30
C ALA A 65 0.20 -15.51 -1.15
N LEU A 66 -1.10 -15.51 -0.86
CA LEU A 66 -1.88 -14.30 -0.58
C LEU A 66 -1.47 -13.64 0.74
N LYS A 67 -1.22 -14.42 1.80
CA LYS A 67 -0.69 -13.89 3.06
C LYS A 67 0.66 -13.22 2.87
N ALA A 68 1.55 -13.84 2.09
CA ALA A 68 2.84 -13.25 1.76
C ALA A 68 2.69 -11.94 0.97
N ALA A 69 1.77 -11.89 0.01
CA ALA A 69 1.46 -10.68 -0.74
C ALA A 69 0.95 -9.55 0.17
N LEU A 70 0.03 -9.86 1.08
CA LEU A 70 -0.54 -8.90 2.03
C LEU A 70 0.56 -8.33 2.95
N GLN A 71 1.45 -9.17 3.47
CA GLN A 71 2.57 -8.71 4.29
C GLN A 71 3.52 -7.79 3.51
N GLU A 72 3.78 -8.10 2.24
CA GLU A 72 4.65 -7.28 1.40
C GLU A 72 4.01 -5.90 1.11
N GLU A 73 2.72 -5.89 0.83
CA GLU A 73 1.95 -4.65 0.64
C GLU A 73 1.89 -3.82 1.93
N ALA A 74 1.65 -4.44 3.09
CA ALA A 74 1.64 -3.75 4.38
C ALA A 74 3.01 -3.11 4.71
N ARG A 75 4.12 -3.79 4.39
CA ARG A 75 5.46 -3.24 4.54
C ARG A 75 5.70 -2.05 3.62
N ARG A 76 5.21 -2.11 2.37
CA ARG A 76 5.30 -0.98 1.43
C ARG A 76 4.50 0.21 1.93
N GLU A 77 3.24 -0.01 2.31
CA GLU A 77 2.37 1.06 2.83
C GLU A 77 2.96 1.69 4.09
N GLN A 78 3.52 0.89 5.01
CA GLN A 78 4.22 1.42 6.17
C GLN A 78 5.36 2.37 5.77
N ASN A 79 6.17 1.99 4.78
CA ASN A 79 7.29 2.82 4.32
C ASN A 79 6.81 4.11 3.64
N GLU A 80 5.75 4.03 2.82
CA GLU A 80 5.14 5.19 2.17
C GLU A 80 4.56 6.17 3.19
N LEU A 81 3.88 5.66 4.23
CA LEU A 81 3.36 6.48 5.33
C LEU A 81 4.47 7.13 6.14
N ARG A 82 5.57 6.42 6.41
CA ARG A 82 6.74 6.99 7.10
C ARG A 82 7.40 8.10 6.28
N ALA A 83 7.57 7.89 4.98
CA ALA A 83 8.10 8.92 4.09
C ALA A 83 7.19 10.14 4.03
N ARG A 84 5.86 9.91 4.02
CA ARG A 84 4.88 10.99 4.06
C ARG A 84 4.95 11.77 5.38
N LEU A 85 5.08 11.09 6.51
CA LEU A 85 5.22 11.72 7.82
C LEU A 85 6.48 12.59 7.85
N ALA A 86 7.63 12.05 7.44
CA ALA A 86 8.89 12.79 7.38
C ALA A 86 8.78 14.06 6.51
N SER A 87 8.15 13.96 5.33
CA SER A 87 7.93 15.11 4.46
C SER A 87 6.99 16.17 5.08
N LEU A 88 6.04 15.76 5.92
CA LEU A 88 5.18 16.70 6.64
C LEU A 88 5.94 17.38 7.79
N ASP A 89 6.75 16.62 8.52
CA ASP A 89 7.60 17.14 9.60
C ASP A 89 8.59 18.20 9.07
N GLU A 90 9.22 17.94 7.92
CA GLU A 90 10.10 18.91 7.25
C GLU A 90 9.37 20.22 6.90
N LYS A 91 8.12 20.12 6.41
CA LYS A 91 7.32 21.30 6.07
C LYS A 91 6.93 22.11 7.31
N ILE A 92 6.56 21.44 8.39
CA ILE A 92 6.24 22.08 9.67
C ILE A 92 7.48 22.81 10.20
N ALA A 93 8.62 22.12 10.27
CA ALA A 93 9.88 22.70 10.74
C ALA A 93 10.32 23.91 9.90
N ALA A 94 10.16 23.86 8.57
CA ALA A 94 10.45 24.99 7.69
C ALA A 94 9.56 26.22 7.99
N PHE A 95 8.28 25.99 8.29
CA PHE A 95 7.32 27.04 8.64
C PHE A 95 7.64 27.66 10.00
N GLU A 96 7.92 26.84 11.01
CA GLU A 96 8.32 27.29 12.35
C GLU A 96 9.64 28.09 12.31
N ALA A 97 10.62 27.64 11.53
CA ALA A 97 11.88 28.37 11.35
C ALA A 97 11.69 29.72 10.62
N ALA A 98 10.73 29.81 9.69
CA ALA A 98 10.37 31.07 9.06
C ALA A 98 9.70 32.03 10.06
N ALA A 99 8.72 31.53 10.83
CA ALA A 99 8.04 32.31 11.87
C ALA A 99 9.00 32.82 12.95
N HIS A 100 9.94 31.97 13.40
CA HIS A 100 10.96 32.35 14.37
C HIS A 100 11.90 33.44 13.83
N ARG A 101 12.30 33.37 12.56
CA ARG A 101 13.10 34.44 11.91
C ARG A 101 12.37 35.77 11.84
N GLU A 102 11.07 35.77 11.53
CA GLU A 102 10.25 36.99 11.50
C GLU A 102 10.10 37.59 12.91
N ALA A 103 9.87 36.75 13.92
CA ALA A 103 9.76 37.18 15.31
C ALA A 103 11.06 37.83 15.82
N LEU A 104 12.23 37.32 15.42
CA LEU A 104 13.53 37.92 15.74
C LEU A 104 13.82 39.20 14.95
N ALA A 105 13.24 39.39 13.77
CA ALA A 105 13.45 40.58 12.93
C ALA A 105 12.62 41.81 13.40
N ARG A 106 11.45 41.59 14.02
CA ARG A 106 10.61 42.65 14.59
C ARG A 106 11.28 43.50 15.68
N PRO A 107 11.95 42.95 16.71
CA PRO A 107 12.56 43.76 17.77
C PRO A 107 13.70 44.66 17.28
N PHE A 108 14.39 44.31 16.18
CA PHE A 108 15.43 45.17 15.59
C PHE A 108 14.88 46.33 14.76
N SER A 109 13.63 46.26 14.33
CA SER A 109 12.99 47.33 13.53
C SER A 109 12.36 48.43 14.39
N GLU A 110 12.11 48.16 15.68
CA GLU A 110 11.51 49.11 16.64
C GLU A 110 12.55 49.93 17.44
N MET A 111 13.81 49.50 17.52
CA MET A 111 14.89 50.24 18.21
C MET A 111 15.62 51.27 17.33
N GLY A 112 15.24 51.42 16.06
CA GLY A 112 15.94 52.25 15.06
C GLY A 112 15.16 53.46 14.55
N ARG A 113 14.39 54.15 15.38
CA ARG A 113 13.80 55.46 15.06
C ARG A 113 13.99 56.47 16.17
#